data_AF-A0A0L0CZY1-F1
#
_entry.id   AF-A0A0L0CZY1-F1
#
_cell.length_a   1.000
_cell.length_b   1.000
_cell.length_c   1.000
_cell.angle_alpha   90.00
_cell.angle_beta   90.00
_cell.angle_gamma   90.00
#
_symmetry.space_group_name_H-M   'P 1'
#
loop_
_entity.id
_entity.type
_entity.pdbx_description
1 polymer ?
#
loop_
_entity_poly.entity_id
_entity_poly.type
_entity_poly.pdbx_seq_one_letter_code
_entity_poly.pdbx_strand_id
1 'polypeptide(L)'
;MADENYVSGYPPPPYYYKEYQSVDIKKLMEMSNFKSTDEKSFLEHMKNSYDVIYDVDTNTYIKNIESIDNIKNCNFIMGRPPPLPLRNSYNVFGIDYELQRNIEELDSDEILYDEKKNLKEEFIRLYKIYKETFFLLFDDIVNNRKDDKSKIKHLTKIHVNLFHILAKLRHYQTINNIINVLKIQLKKRQIAIDKMKNKRKVVNFLF
;
A
#
# COMPACT_ATOMS: atom_id res chain seq x y z
N MET A 1 -20.87 27.21 -6.73
CA MET A 1 -22.20 26.78 -7.23
C MET A 1 -22.27 25.29 -7.05
N ALA A 2 -23.10 24.83 -6.11
CA ALA A 2 -23.30 23.41 -5.86
C ALA A 2 -24.31 22.90 -6.89
N ASP A 3 -23.93 21.87 -7.65
CA ASP A 3 -24.81 21.26 -8.66
C ASP A 3 -26.02 20.61 -7.96
N GLU A 4 -27.20 21.19 -8.16
CA GLU A 4 -28.49 20.82 -7.54
C GLU A 4 -29.07 19.47 -8.05
N ASN A 5 -28.27 18.63 -8.70
CA ASN A 5 -28.74 17.42 -9.41
C ASN A 5 -28.42 16.08 -8.71
N TYR A 6 -27.98 16.09 -7.46
CA TYR A 6 -27.68 14.84 -6.75
C TYR A 6 -28.94 14.25 -6.09
N VAL A 7 -29.62 13.35 -6.81
CA VAL A 7 -30.75 12.55 -6.30
C VAL A 7 -30.29 11.42 -5.35
N SER A 8 -29.01 11.06 -5.40
CA SER A 8 -28.37 10.14 -4.45
C SER A 8 -27.20 10.85 -3.78
N GLY A 9 -26.99 10.64 -2.48
CA GLY A 9 -25.87 11.24 -1.72
C GLY A 9 -24.46 10.78 -2.14
N TYR A 10 -24.33 10.06 -3.26
CA TYR A 10 -23.06 9.66 -3.85
C TYR A 10 -22.75 10.48 -5.10
N PRO A 11 -21.47 10.83 -5.32
CA PRO A 11 -21.06 11.48 -6.54
C PRO A 11 -21.28 10.55 -7.76
N PRO A 12 -21.59 11.12 -8.92
CA PRO A 12 -21.74 10.38 -10.16
C PRO A 12 -20.40 9.78 -10.56
N PRO A 13 -20.42 8.70 -11.36
CA PRO A 13 -19.20 8.10 -11.87
C PRO A 13 -18.39 9.14 -12.67
N PRO A 14 -17.05 8.99 -12.75
CA PRO A 14 -16.20 9.90 -13.51
C PRO A 14 -16.65 10.06 -14.97
N TYR A 15 -16.45 11.25 -15.54
CA TYR A 15 -16.91 11.59 -16.90
C TYR A 15 -16.41 10.63 -17.99
N TYR A 16 -15.21 10.08 -17.81
CA TYR A 16 -14.57 9.14 -18.74
C TYR A 16 -15.16 7.72 -18.68
N TYR A 17 -16.09 7.41 -17.76
CA TYR A 17 -16.77 6.11 -17.73
C TYR A 17 -17.49 5.78 -19.05
N LYS A 18 -17.99 6.81 -19.76
CA LYS A 18 -18.65 6.66 -21.07
C LYS A 18 -17.70 6.16 -22.16
N GLU A 19 -16.39 6.33 -21.99
CA GLU A 19 -15.36 5.85 -22.93
C GLU A 19 -15.27 4.31 -22.94
N TYR A 20 -15.76 3.64 -21.88
CA TYR A 20 -15.79 2.17 -21.77
C TYR A 20 -17.07 1.54 -22.32
N GLN A 21 -17.99 2.33 -22.90
CA GLN A 21 -19.15 1.78 -23.62
C GLN A 21 -18.71 1.20 -24.96
N SER A 22 -19.48 0.27 -25.54
CA SER A 22 -19.14 -0.33 -26.84
C SER A 22 -19.09 0.76 -27.91
N VAL A 23 -17.89 1.18 -28.29
CA VAL A 23 -17.69 2.25 -29.27
C VAL A 23 -17.76 1.66 -30.67
N ASP A 24 -18.51 2.31 -31.55
CA ASP A 24 -18.51 1.97 -32.97
C ASP A 24 -17.15 2.35 -33.59
N ILE A 25 -16.38 1.32 -33.95
CA ILE A 25 -15.03 1.43 -34.49
C ILE A 25 -15.03 2.28 -35.77
N LYS A 26 -16.07 2.19 -36.60
CA LYS A 26 -16.17 2.94 -37.86
C LYS A 26 -16.26 4.43 -37.61
N LYS A 27 -17.09 4.82 -36.64
CA LYS A 27 -17.24 6.21 -36.23
C LYS A 27 -15.92 6.78 -35.66
N LEU A 28 -15.17 5.98 -34.91
CA LEU A 28 -13.84 6.37 -34.42
C LEU A 28 -12.80 6.50 -35.53
N MET A 29 -12.83 5.62 -36.53
CA MET A 29 -11.96 5.71 -37.71
C MET A 29 -12.22 7.00 -38.50
N GLU A 30 -13.49 7.35 -38.69
CA GLU A 30 -13.91 8.61 -39.34
C GLU A 30 -13.47 9.84 -38.52
N MET A 31 -13.65 9.81 -37.20
CA MET A 31 -13.25 10.91 -36.30
C MET A 31 -11.72 11.09 -36.21
N SER A 32 -10.95 10.01 -36.40
CA SER A 32 -9.48 10.04 -36.32
C SER A 32 -8.80 10.30 -37.67
N ASN A 33 -9.56 10.54 -38.75
CA ASN A 33 -9.05 10.69 -40.11
C ASN A 33 -8.07 9.56 -40.51
N PHE A 34 -8.33 8.33 -40.07
CA PHE A 34 -7.44 7.20 -40.34
C PHE A 34 -7.49 6.86 -41.83
N LYS A 35 -6.33 6.77 -42.48
CA LYS A 35 -6.22 6.64 -43.95
C LYS A 35 -6.69 5.29 -44.51
N SER A 36 -6.86 4.28 -43.66
CA SER A 36 -7.26 2.93 -44.06
C SER A 36 -8.72 2.68 -43.70
N THR A 37 -9.43 1.95 -44.56
CA THR A 37 -10.81 1.47 -44.33
C THR A 37 -10.85 0.13 -43.58
N ASP A 38 -9.70 -0.48 -43.30
CA ASP A 38 -9.62 -1.75 -42.58
C ASP A 38 -9.63 -1.56 -41.06
N GLU A 39 -10.66 -2.09 -40.41
CA GLU A 39 -10.86 -2.05 -38.97
C GLU A 39 -9.72 -2.76 -38.21
N LYS A 40 -9.14 -3.84 -38.78
CA LYS A 40 -8.06 -4.59 -38.12
C LYS A 40 -6.79 -3.78 -38.04
N SER A 41 -6.40 -3.13 -39.13
CA SER A 41 -5.25 -2.22 -39.17
C SER A 41 -5.39 -1.05 -38.18
N PHE A 42 -6.59 -0.51 -38.03
CA PHE A 42 -6.86 0.56 -37.06
C PHE A 42 -6.73 0.08 -35.62
N LEU A 43 -7.28 -1.10 -35.29
CA LEU A 43 -7.16 -1.71 -33.97
C LEU A 43 -5.70 -2.02 -33.62
N GLU A 44 -4.93 -2.53 -34.58
CA GLU A 44 -3.50 -2.81 -34.39
C GLU A 44 -2.69 -1.52 -34.17
N HIS A 45 -2.98 -0.46 -34.93
CA HIS A 45 -2.36 0.85 -34.71
C HIS A 45 -2.65 1.43 -33.32
N MET A 46 -3.91 1.30 -32.86
CA MET A 46 -4.33 1.79 -31.55
C MET A 46 -3.75 0.96 -30.41
N LYS A 47 -3.67 -0.36 -30.57
CA LYS A 47 -2.99 -1.25 -29.63
C LYS A 47 -1.51 -0.88 -29.51
N ASN A 48 -0.81 -0.72 -30.63
CA ASN A 48 0.60 -0.32 -30.64
C ASN A 48 0.81 1.05 -29.97
N SER A 49 -0.14 1.98 -30.15
CA SER A 49 -0.08 3.30 -29.50
C SER A 49 -0.28 3.21 -27.98
N TYR A 50 -1.14 2.31 -27.52
CA TYR A 50 -1.37 2.05 -26.10
C TYR A 50 -0.16 1.37 -25.45
N ASP A 51 0.39 0.34 -26.10
CA ASP A 51 1.56 -0.43 -25.65
C ASP A 51 2.84 0.43 -25.58
N VAL A 52 2.90 1.57 -26.27
CA VAL A 52 4.00 2.55 -26.15
C VAL A 52 3.92 3.37 -24.86
N ILE A 53 2.72 3.50 -24.28
CA ILE A 53 2.45 4.33 -23.09
C ILE A 53 2.41 3.45 -21.83
N TYR A 54 1.76 2.29 -21.90
CA TYR A 54 1.46 1.45 -20.75
C TYR A 54 1.68 -0.03 -21.05
N ASP A 55 2.45 -0.71 -20.21
CA ASP A 55 2.61 -2.15 -20.24
C ASP A 55 1.53 -2.82 -19.38
N VAL A 56 0.64 -3.57 -20.03
CA VAL A 56 -0.45 -4.29 -19.37
C VAL A 56 0.06 -5.46 -18.52
N ASP A 57 1.13 -6.15 -18.95
CA ASP A 57 1.62 -7.36 -18.28
C ASP A 57 2.35 -7.01 -16.99
N THR A 58 3.14 -5.93 -17.01
CA THR A 58 3.87 -5.46 -15.82
C THR A 58 3.11 -4.42 -15.01
N ASN A 59 1.99 -3.90 -15.53
CA ASN A 59 1.18 -2.85 -14.92
C ASN A 59 2.03 -1.59 -14.62
N THR A 60 2.88 -1.21 -15.58
CA THR A 60 3.80 -0.06 -15.47
C THR A 60 3.71 0.86 -16.67
N TYR A 61 4.02 2.14 -16.43
CA TYR A 61 4.15 3.12 -17.51
C TYR A 61 5.53 3.04 -18.15
N ILE A 62 5.56 2.86 -19.49
CA ILE A 62 6.81 2.73 -20.25
C ILE A 62 7.46 4.11 -20.51
N LYS A 63 6.64 5.17 -20.61
CA LYS A 63 7.11 6.55 -20.82
C LYS A 63 6.64 7.48 -19.70
N ASN A 64 7.47 8.45 -19.33
CA ASN A 64 7.09 9.53 -18.42
C ASN A 64 6.01 10.39 -19.08
N ILE A 65 4.77 10.26 -18.61
CA ILE A 65 3.59 11.00 -19.10
C ILE A 65 3.76 12.52 -18.99
N GLU A 66 4.63 13.01 -18.10
CA GLU A 66 4.96 14.44 -17.98
C GLU A 66 5.50 15.05 -19.28
N SER A 67 5.99 14.24 -20.22
CA SER A 67 6.42 14.69 -21.56
C SER A 67 5.32 14.65 -22.63
N ILE A 68 4.12 14.20 -22.29
CA ILE A 68 3.00 14.01 -23.21
C ILE A 68 1.93 15.07 -22.93
N ASP A 69 2.25 16.34 -23.22
CA ASP A 69 1.33 17.48 -23.13
C ASP A 69 0.05 17.32 -24.00
N ASN A 70 0.03 16.30 -24.88
CA ASN A 70 -1.03 16.07 -25.87
C ASN A 70 -2.04 14.96 -25.51
N ILE A 71 -2.04 14.38 -24.30
CA ILE A 71 -3.03 13.34 -23.93
C ILE A 71 -4.48 13.85 -23.95
N LYS A 72 -4.69 15.18 -23.95
CA LYS A 72 -6.03 15.79 -24.06
C LYS A 72 -6.80 15.35 -25.32
N ASN A 73 -6.12 14.88 -26.37
CA ASN A 73 -6.72 14.48 -27.64
C ASN A 73 -6.57 12.99 -27.98
N CYS A 74 -6.13 12.14 -27.05
CA CYS A 74 -5.99 10.71 -27.32
C CYS A 74 -7.32 9.98 -27.11
N ASN A 75 -8.00 9.62 -28.20
CA ASN A 75 -9.14 8.70 -28.17
C ASN A 75 -8.62 7.27 -27.94
N PHE A 76 -8.61 6.82 -26.69
CA PHE A 76 -8.23 5.46 -26.37
C PHE A 76 -9.42 4.50 -26.59
N ILE A 77 -9.28 3.58 -27.54
CA ILE A 77 -10.30 2.54 -27.82
C ILE A 77 -10.49 1.60 -26.62
N MET A 78 -9.42 1.39 -25.84
CA MET A 78 -9.40 0.50 -24.67
C MET A 78 -9.62 1.25 -23.35
N GLY A 79 -10.08 2.50 -23.42
CA GLY A 79 -10.16 3.40 -22.27
C GLY A 79 -8.80 3.99 -21.88
N ARG A 80 -8.83 5.00 -21.00
CA ARG A 80 -7.62 5.67 -20.54
C ARG A 80 -6.71 4.72 -19.75
N PRO A 81 -5.38 4.84 -19.86
CA PRO A 81 -4.46 4.11 -19.00
C PRO A 81 -4.70 4.50 -17.52
N PRO A 82 -4.51 3.56 -16.58
CA PRO A 82 -4.77 3.80 -15.16
C PRO A 82 -3.85 4.89 -14.62
N PRO A 83 -4.33 5.88 -13.86
CA PRO A 83 -3.56 7.06 -13.48
C PRO A 83 -2.23 6.71 -12.80
N LEU A 84 -1.25 7.62 -12.93
CA LEU A 84 0.06 7.45 -12.28
C LEU A 84 -0.10 7.21 -10.77
N PRO A 85 0.66 6.25 -10.20
CA PRO A 85 0.65 6.02 -8.77
C PRO A 85 1.14 7.28 -8.05
N LEU A 86 0.43 7.63 -6.97
CA LEU A 86 0.77 8.78 -6.14
C LEU A 86 2.13 8.52 -5.48
N ARG A 87 3.07 9.46 -5.62
CA ARG A 87 4.47 9.27 -5.19
C ARG A 87 4.68 9.57 -3.69
N ASN A 88 3.83 10.40 -3.09
CA ASN A 88 4.10 11.00 -1.78
C ASN A 88 3.03 10.62 -0.76
N SER A 89 1.91 11.34 -0.78
CA SER A 89 0.76 11.14 0.07
C SER A 89 -0.52 11.21 -0.74
N TYR A 90 -1.56 10.58 -0.23
CA TYR A 90 -2.87 10.57 -0.85
C TYR A 90 -3.95 10.78 0.21
N ASN A 91 -4.89 11.68 -0.06
CA ASN A 91 -6.02 11.93 0.81
C ASN A 91 -7.18 11.00 0.43
N VAL A 92 -7.70 10.25 1.39
CA VAL A 92 -8.92 9.46 1.22
C VAL A 92 -9.88 9.81 2.33
N PHE A 93 -11.05 10.34 1.97
CA PHE A 93 -12.10 10.77 2.91
C PHE A 93 -11.61 11.76 3.98
N GLY A 94 -10.72 12.68 3.61
CA GLY A 94 -10.17 13.67 4.54
C GLY A 94 -9.00 13.16 5.39
N ILE A 95 -8.58 11.91 5.22
CA ILE A 95 -7.41 11.34 5.90
C ILE A 95 -6.25 11.30 4.93
N ASP A 96 -5.14 11.96 5.29
CA ASP A 96 -3.89 11.89 4.55
C ASP A 96 -3.14 10.58 4.88
N TYR A 97 -2.81 9.83 3.84
CA TYR A 97 -2.02 8.61 3.92
C TYR A 97 -0.67 8.85 3.26
N GLU A 98 0.42 8.52 3.94
CA GLU A 98 1.76 8.53 3.36
C GLU A 98 2.10 7.17 2.73
N LEU A 99 2.75 7.19 1.57
CA LEU A 99 3.16 5.97 0.88
C LEU A 99 4.29 5.24 1.64
N GLN A 100 5.18 6.02 2.27
CA GLN A 100 6.25 5.49 3.12
C GLN A 100 5.77 5.41 4.56
N ARG A 101 5.88 4.23 5.17
CA ARG A 101 5.61 4.05 6.59
C ARG A 101 6.83 4.52 7.38
N ASN A 102 6.96 5.83 7.55
CA ASN A 102 7.94 6.40 8.46
C ASN A 102 7.36 6.31 9.86
N ILE A 103 8.16 5.82 10.81
CA ILE A 103 7.79 5.89 12.21
C ILE A 103 8.11 7.32 12.62
N GLU A 104 7.09 8.07 13.05
CA GLU A 104 7.29 9.43 13.58
C GLU A 104 8.33 9.37 14.70
N GLU A 105 9.41 10.12 14.53
CA GLU A 105 10.46 10.19 15.53
C GLU A 105 9.96 11.02 16.72
N LEU A 106 10.18 10.51 17.93
CA LEU A 106 9.95 11.28 19.14
C LEU A 106 11.03 12.35 19.29
N ASP A 107 10.65 13.52 19.80
CA ASP A 107 11.59 14.58 20.17
C ASP A 107 12.64 14.04 21.17
N SER A 108 13.88 14.54 21.10
CA SER A 108 15.00 14.06 21.92
C SER A 108 14.72 14.12 23.42
N ASP A 109 13.94 15.11 23.87
CA ASP A 109 13.58 15.32 25.27
C ASP A 109 12.41 14.40 25.71
N GLU A 110 11.74 13.77 24.75
CA GLU A 110 10.60 12.88 24.99
C GLU A 110 10.96 11.40 25.06
N ILE A 111 12.14 11.04 24.55
CA ILE A 111 12.64 9.65 24.53
C ILE A 111 13.07 9.21 25.93
N LEU A 112 12.51 8.08 26.40
CA LEU A 112 12.79 7.48 27.71
C LEU A 112 13.64 6.20 27.63
N TYR A 113 14.10 5.82 26.45
CA TYR A 113 14.90 4.62 26.20
C TYR A 113 16.11 4.89 25.30
N ASP A 114 17.11 4.02 25.37
CA ASP A 114 18.30 4.12 24.53
C ASP A 114 18.13 3.30 23.25
N GLU A 115 18.20 3.97 22.09
CA GLU A 115 18.03 3.32 20.78
C GLU A 115 19.21 2.42 20.42
N LYS A 116 20.38 2.63 21.02
CA LYS A 116 21.58 1.83 20.77
C LYS A 116 21.53 0.47 21.46
N LYS A 117 20.64 0.31 22.44
CA LYS A 117 20.45 -0.94 23.19
C LYS A 117 19.41 -1.84 22.55
N ASN A 118 19.28 -3.05 23.08
CA ASN A 118 18.23 -3.96 22.68
C ASN A 118 16.85 -3.40 23.02
N LEU A 119 16.10 -2.98 21.98
CA LEU A 119 14.76 -2.43 22.12
C LEU A 119 13.80 -3.32 22.92
N LYS A 120 13.97 -4.65 22.90
CA LYS A 120 13.13 -5.57 23.68
C LYS A 120 13.38 -5.45 25.18
N GLU A 121 14.64 -5.30 25.59
CA GLU A 121 15.02 -5.15 27.00
C GLU A 121 14.56 -3.79 27.51
N GLU A 122 14.74 -2.74 26.71
CA GLU A 122 14.24 -1.40 27.03
C GLU A 122 12.71 -1.35 27.13
N PHE A 123 11.99 -2.09 26.26
CA PHE A 123 10.54 -2.24 26.38
C PHE A 123 10.14 -2.87 27.72
N ILE A 124 10.82 -3.95 28.14
CA ILE A 124 10.54 -4.62 29.41
C ILE A 124 10.81 -3.67 30.59
N ARG A 125 11.92 -2.93 30.55
CA ARG A 125 12.29 -1.94 31.56
C ARG A 125 11.23 -0.84 31.67
N LEU A 126 10.86 -0.21 30.56
CA LEU A 126 9.83 0.84 30.52
C LEU A 126 8.46 0.31 30.95
N TYR A 127 8.11 -0.92 30.57
CA TYR A 127 6.84 -1.53 30.95
C TYR A 127 6.76 -1.77 32.46
N LYS A 128 7.87 -2.12 33.10
CA LYS A 128 7.93 -2.22 34.56
C LYS A 128 7.64 -0.86 35.23
N ILE A 129 8.29 0.21 34.74
CA ILE A 129 8.06 1.58 35.23
C ILE A 129 6.62 2.03 34.97
N TYR A 130 6.05 1.70 33.81
CA TYR A 130 4.66 1.97 33.48
C TYR A 130 3.71 1.35 34.50
N LYS A 131 3.90 0.07 34.83
CA LYS A 131 3.07 -0.63 35.82
C LYS A 131 3.18 0.00 37.21
N GLU A 132 4.39 0.29 37.67
CA GLU A 132 4.62 0.93 38.97
C GLU A 132 3.93 2.30 39.03
N THR A 133 4.10 3.12 37.99
CA THR A 133 3.45 4.44 37.88
C THR A 133 1.93 4.32 37.84
N PHE A 134 1.40 3.32 37.15
CA PHE A 134 -0.05 3.06 37.07
C PHE A 134 -0.64 2.72 38.43
N PHE A 135 0.00 1.85 39.21
CA PHE A 135 -0.47 1.52 40.56
C PHE A 135 -0.35 2.71 41.52
N LEU A 136 0.74 3.48 41.43
CA LEU A 136 0.89 4.71 42.21
C LEU A 136 -0.16 5.78 41.89
N LEU A 137 -0.65 5.82 40.65
CA LEU A 137 -1.76 6.69 40.27
C LEU A 137 -3.09 6.15 40.81
N PHE A 138 -3.32 4.83 40.71
CA PHE A 138 -4.51 4.20 41.23
C PHE A 138 -4.66 4.40 42.74
N ASP A 139 -3.57 4.21 43.50
CA ASP A 139 -3.55 4.44 44.95
C ASP A 139 -3.85 5.90 45.30
N ASP A 140 -3.34 6.85 44.54
CA ASP A 140 -3.58 8.28 44.79
C ASP A 140 -5.02 8.70 44.50
N ILE A 141 -5.64 8.13 43.45
CA ILE A 141 -7.06 8.32 43.14
C ILE A 141 -7.93 7.78 44.28
N VAL A 142 -7.64 6.57 44.76
CA VAL A 142 -8.38 5.96 45.90
C VAL A 142 -8.21 6.80 47.17
N ASN A 143 -7.02 7.37 47.39
CA ASN A 143 -6.70 8.21 48.54
C ASN A 143 -7.02 9.70 48.36
N ASN A 144 -7.67 10.10 47.25
CA ASN A 144 -8.14 11.45 46.96
C ASN A 144 -7.05 12.55 47.02
N ARG A 145 -5.83 12.23 46.55
CA ARG A 145 -4.70 13.18 46.51
C ARG A 145 -4.76 14.05 45.26
N LYS A 146 -4.26 15.30 45.33
CA LYS A 146 -4.43 16.31 44.26
C LYS A 146 -3.37 16.29 43.14
N ASP A 147 -2.43 15.33 43.14
CA ASP A 147 -1.28 15.29 42.21
C ASP A 147 -1.50 14.46 40.93
N ASP A 148 -2.74 14.06 40.65
CA ASP A 148 -3.08 13.14 39.56
C ASP A 148 -2.64 13.64 38.17
N LYS A 149 -2.75 14.95 37.91
CA LYS A 149 -2.49 15.51 36.57
C LYS A 149 -1.04 15.33 36.11
N SER A 150 -0.07 15.46 37.01
CA SER A 150 1.35 15.28 36.69
C SER A 150 1.69 13.81 36.44
N LYS A 151 1.14 12.92 37.27
CA LYS A 151 1.31 11.47 37.14
C LYS A 151 0.66 10.94 35.87
N ILE A 152 -0.52 11.44 35.49
CA ILE A 152 -1.17 11.11 34.22
C ILE A 152 -0.28 11.54 33.04
N LYS A 153 0.26 12.76 33.05
CA LYS A 153 1.17 13.23 31.98
C LYS A 153 2.42 12.34 31.87
N HIS A 154 3.00 11.94 33.00
CA HIS A 154 4.13 11.03 33.03
C HIS A 154 3.78 9.64 32.48
N LEU A 155 2.63 9.09 32.89
CA LEU A 155 2.12 7.81 32.40
C LEU A 155 1.89 7.83 30.88
N THR A 156 1.27 8.90 30.37
CA THR A 156 1.08 9.10 28.91
C THR A 156 2.42 9.14 28.19
N LYS A 157 3.43 9.82 28.73
CA LYS A 157 4.78 9.86 28.14
C LYS A 157 5.40 8.46 28.05
N ILE A 158 5.32 7.66 29.11
CA ILE A 158 5.81 6.27 29.10
C ILE A 158 5.03 5.42 28.09
N HIS A 159 3.71 5.60 28.02
CA HIS A 159 2.85 4.88 27.09
C HIS A 159 3.24 5.15 25.63
N VAL A 160 3.40 6.42 25.25
CA VAL A 160 3.86 6.81 23.90
C VAL A 160 5.21 6.19 23.58
N ASN A 161 6.16 6.21 24.53
CA ASN A 161 7.47 5.57 24.35
C ASN A 161 7.38 4.05 24.13
N LEU A 162 6.51 3.34 24.86
CA LEU A 162 6.26 1.91 24.64
C LEU A 162 5.71 1.65 23.23
N PHE A 163 4.76 2.46 22.77
CA PHE A 163 4.20 2.35 21.43
C PHE A 163 5.24 2.62 20.34
N HIS A 164 6.10 3.62 20.54
CA HIS A 164 7.18 3.93 19.61
C HIS A 164 8.18 2.77 19.49
N ILE A 165 8.57 2.13 20.59
CA ILE A 165 9.40 0.91 20.55
C ILE A 165 8.70 -0.21 19.77
N LEU A 166 7.40 -0.43 19.98
CA LEU A 166 6.63 -1.45 19.24
C LEU A 166 6.56 -1.13 17.75
N ALA A 167 6.39 0.14 17.39
CA ALA A 167 6.43 0.59 15.99
C ALA A 167 7.77 0.24 15.34
N LYS A 168 8.90 0.49 16.03
CA LYS A 168 10.24 0.09 15.56
C LYS A 168 10.39 -1.42 15.44
N LEU A 169 9.91 -2.19 16.40
CA LEU A 169 9.94 -3.66 16.37
C LEU A 169 9.08 -4.26 15.25
N ARG A 170 8.02 -3.58 14.82
CA ARG A 170 7.11 -4.03 13.75
C ARG A 170 7.83 -4.23 12.42
N HIS A 171 8.79 -3.37 12.08
CA HIS A 171 9.59 -3.51 10.86
C HIS A 171 10.35 -4.84 10.84
N TYR A 172 11.09 -5.13 11.92
CA TYR A 172 11.82 -6.39 12.07
C TYR A 172 10.89 -7.61 12.09
N GLN A 173 9.70 -7.48 12.71
CA GLN A 173 8.69 -8.53 12.70
C GLN A 173 8.21 -8.85 11.28
N THR A 174 7.92 -7.83 10.46
CA THR A 174 7.54 -8.02 9.05
C THR A 174 8.62 -8.76 8.26
N ILE A 175 9.89 -8.35 8.41
CA ILE A 175 11.01 -9.02 7.74
C ILE A 175 11.09 -10.49 8.15
N ASN A 176 11.01 -10.77 9.45
CA ASN A 176 11.03 -12.15 9.96
C ASN A 176 9.86 -12.98 9.45
N ASN A 177 8.68 -12.39 9.32
CA ASN A 177 7.51 -13.05 8.74
C ASN A 177 7.75 -13.42 7.27
N ILE A 178 8.30 -12.49 6.47
CA ILE A 178 8.65 -12.75 5.06
C ILE A 178 9.67 -13.90 4.98
N ILE A 179 10.73 -13.85 5.78
CA ILE A 179 11.73 -14.92 5.86
C ILE A 179 11.09 -16.27 6.18
N ASN A 180 10.16 -16.31 7.14
CA ASN A 180 9.46 -17.54 7.51
C ASN A 180 8.59 -18.08 6.37
N VAL A 181 7.86 -17.21 5.69
CA VAL A 181 7.06 -17.59 4.51
C VAL A 181 7.95 -18.18 3.42
N LEU A 182 9.07 -17.53 3.10
CA LEU A 182 10.03 -18.02 2.09
C LEU A 182 10.64 -19.36 2.49
N LYS A 183 11.02 -19.55 3.76
CA LYS A 183 11.51 -20.84 4.27
C LYS A 183 10.46 -21.95 4.11
N ILE A 184 9.19 -21.66 4.39
CA ILE A 184 8.09 -22.62 4.20
C ILE A 184 7.93 -22.97 2.71
N GLN A 185 7.99 -21.98 1.83
CA GLN A 185 7.89 -22.20 0.38
C GLN A 185 9.04 -23.08 -0.15
N LEU A 186 10.27 -22.83 0.28
CA LEU A 186 11.43 -23.65 -0.09
C LEU A 186 11.28 -25.09 0.40
N LYS A 187 10.85 -25.29 1.66
CA LYS A 187 10.58 -26.64 2.18
C LYS A 187 9.51 -27.36 1.37
N LYS A 188 8.42 -26.68 0.99
CA LYS A 188 7.36 -27.25 0.13
C LYS A 188 7.89 -27.67 -1.23
N ARG A 189 8.74 -26.83 -1.87
CA ARG A 189 9.36 -27.15 -3.16
C ARG A 189 10.30 -28.36 -3.04
N GLN A 190 11.10 -28.44 -1.99
CA GLN A 190 11.98 -29.58 -1.75
C GLN A 190 11.19 -30.89 -1.61
N ILE A 191 10.13 -30.89 -0.80
CA ILE A 191 9.25 -32.05 -0.63
C ILE A 191 8.60 -32.47 -1.97
N ALA A 192 8.18 -31.52 -2.80
CA ALA A 192 7.62 -31.82 -4.11
C ALA A 192 8.65 -32.48 -5.04
N ILE A 193 9.88 -31.97 -5.06
CA ILE A 193 10.99 -32.56 -5.83
C ILE A 193 11.27 -33.99 -5.36
N ASP A 194 11.35 -34.22 -4.05
CA ASP A 194 11.63 -35.54 -3.51
C ASP A 194 10.50 -36.54 -3.81
N LYS A 195 9.24 -36.09 -3.75
CA LYS A 195 8.09 -36.89 -4.21
C LYS A 195 8.19 -37.25 -5.69
N MET A 196 8.56 -36.31 -6.56
CA MET A 196 8.74 -36.57 -7.99
C MET A 196 9.90 -37.54 -8.26
N LYS A 197 11.04 -37.37 -7.58
CA LYS A 197 12.19 -38.28 -7.68
C LYS A 197 11.81 -39.70 -7.28
N ASN A 198 11.07 -39.86 -6.17
CA ASN A 198 10.62 -41.17 -5.71
C ASN A 198 9.66 -41.82 -6.72
N LYS A 199 8.69 -41.07 -7.27
CA LYS A 199 7.82 -41.58 -8.34
C LYS A 199 8.62 -42.02 -9.58
N ARG A 200 9.61 -41.24 -10.01
CA ARG A 200 10.47 -41.59 -11.15
C ARG A 200 11.31 -42.85 -10.91
N LYS A 201 11.86 -43.01 -9.70
CA LYS A 201 12.62 -44.23 -9.32
C LYS A 201 11.74 -45.48 -9.36
N VAL A 202 10.50 -45.39 -8.88
CA VAL A 202 9.56 -46.52 -8.89
C VAL A 202 9.20 -46.92 -10.32
N VAL A 203 8.96 -45.95 -11.21
CA VAL A 203 8.68 -46.23 -12.63
C VAL A 203 9.87 -46.92 -13.32
N ASN A 204 11.10 -46.46 -13.10
CA ASN A 204 12.30 -47.10 -13.65
C ASN A 204 12.60 -48.49 -13.05
N PHE A 205 11.93 -48.89 -11.97
CA PHE A 205 12.07 -50.23 -11.37
C PHE A 205 11.01 -51.21 -11.89
N LEU A 206 9.96 -50.70 -12.55
CA LEU A 206 8.83 -51.45 -13.09
C LEU A 206 8.93 -51.66 -14.62
N PHE A 207 9.98 -51.13 -15.25
CA PHE A 207 10.36 -51.34 -16.64
C PHE A 207 11.83 -51.77 -16.69
#